data_AF-A0A8C2J5C0-F1
#
_entry.id   AF-A0A8C2J5C0-F1
#
_cell.length_a   1.000
_cell.length_b   1.000
_cell.length_c   1.000
_cell.angle_alpha   90.00
_cell.angle_beta   90.00
_cell.angle_gamma   90.00
#
_symmetry.space_group_name_H-M   'P 1'
#
loop_
_entity.id
_entity.type
_entity.pdbx_description
1 polymer ?
#
loop_
_entity_poly.entity_id
_entity_poly.type
_entity_poly.pdbx_seq_one_letter_code
_entity_poly.pdbx_strand_id
1 'polypeptide(L)'
;LDDALHRIIATLANKNEELQNFIETLNHTLGRVQVNSTQVVSDLEEEFDTLYSILDEMKESMTNNIKQETVRKSHELQNQLTQSTSALESAEELLEFANNAVTMAPAFRLTLKPKATDNMTHLMVDFSQERQLLQGLKFLPVPGAPEIVLGDCLVIDNEVTVAWRMPVEDSKIDHYILEYRKTKHEGLPRVKDEQRWEVVDDIKSTEHTLQGLRFDTRFMNFRVRACNKAAAGDYSDPVTLETRAFNFGFDSTSSHLNLKVEDRSVEWDPQGGKGVDSKVKGKENKGRSGTPSPKRTSVTRSPAPRGARDRFTGESYTVLGDTSVESGQHYWEVKPQKDCKSYSVGLAYRNLGKFDQLGKTSTSWCIHINNWLQNSFAAKHNNKAKNLDVPVPDSVGVYCDFDRGQLSFYNAENKQLLHTFKVKFTQPVVPAFMVWCGGLTLSTGLQIPSAVRSFQKTENGLGGSNSSILVNLI
;
A
#
# COMPACT_ATOMS: atom_id res chain seq x y z
N LEU A 1 3.04 -24.07 -55.92
CA LEU A 1 2.00 -23.03 -56.01
C LEU A 1 1.10 -23.05 -54.77
N ASP A 2 0.58 -24.22 -54.41
CA ASP A 2 -0.47 -24.39 -53.40
C ASP A 2 -0.12 -23.85 -52.00
N ASP A 3 1.06 -24.18 -51.45
CA ASP A 3 1.53 -23.68 -50.14
C ASP A 3 1.61 -22.16 -50.05
N ALA A 4 1.96 -21.48 -51.14
CA ALA A 4 2.03 -20.02 -51.19
C ALA A 4 0.63 -19.41 -51.14
N LEU A 5 -0.33 -20.02 -51.85
CA LEU A 5 -1.74 -19.63 -51.81
C LEU A 5 -2.31 -19.80 -50.40
N HIS A 6 -2.06 -20.95 -49.76
CA HIS A 6 -2.49 -21.23 -48.38
C HIS A 6 -1.94 -20.22 -47.37
N ARG A 7 -0.66 -19.83 -47.47
CA ARG A 7 -0.06 -18.78 -46.61
C ARG A 7 -0.69 -17.40 -46.83
N ILE A 8 -0.99 -17.04 -48.07
CA ILE A 8 -1.67 -15.78 -48.40
C ILE A 8 -3.09 -15.78 -47.82
N ILE A 9 -3.85 -16.88 -48.00
CA ILE A 9 -5.19 -17.05 -47.44
C ILE A 9 -5.18 -16.94 -45.91
N ALA A 10 -4.25 -17.63 -45.23
CA ALA A 10 -4.11 -17.55 -43.78
C ALA A 10 -3.76 -16.13 -43.28
N THR A 11 -2.89 -15.42 -44.01
CA THR A 11 -2.51 -14.03 -43.68
C THR A 11 -3.70 -13.07 -43.86
N LEU A 12 -4.48 -13.24 -44.94
CA LEU A 12 -5.70 -12.46 -45.19
C LEU A 12 -6.79 -12.77 -44.15
N ALA A 13 -6.96 -14.02 -43.75
CA ALA A 13 -7.91 -14.41 -42.70
C ALA A 13 -7.57 -13.74 -41.36
N ASN A 14 -6.31 -13.83 -40.91
CA ASN A 14 -5.85 -13.17 -39.68
C ASN A 14 -5.99 -11.63 -39.77
N LYS A 15 -5.71 -11.02 -40.94
CA LYS A 15 -5.92 -9.58 -41.13
C LYS A 15 -7.40 -9.18 -41.14
N ASN A 16 -8.29 -10.04 -41.62
CA ASN A 16 -9.72 -9.82 -41.56
C ASN A 16 -10.26 -9.92 -40.13
N GLU A 17 -9.73 -10.85 -39.32
CA GLU A 17 -10.03 -10.97 -37.88
C GLU A 17 -9.53 -9.75 -37.09
N GLU A 18 -8.28 -9.31 -37.32
CA GLU A 18 -7.75 -8.06 -36.75
C GLU A 18 -8.64 -6.84 -37.08
N LEU A 19 -9.12 -6.73 -38.32
CA LEU A 19 -10.01 -5.65 -38.76
C LEU A 19 -11.40 -5.75 -38.10
N GLN A 20 -11.96 -6.95 -37.95
CA GLN A 20 -13.25 -7.14 -37.25
C GLN A 20 -13.15 -6.72 -35.78
N ASN A 21 -12.10 -7.16 -35.07
CA ASN A 21 -11.84 -6.77 -33.68
C ASN A 21 -11.63 -5.24 -33.54
N PHE A 22 -10.96 -4.61 -34.51
CA PHE A 22 -10.79 -3.16 -34.53
C PHE A 22 -12.12 -2.42 -34.77
N ILE A 23 -12.96 -2.90 -35.68
CA ILE A 23 -14.30 -2.34 -35.93
C ILE A 23 -15.20 -2.48 -34.68
N GLU A 24 -15.15 -3.61 -33.99
CA GLU A 24 -15.89 -3.80 -32.73
C GLU A 24 -15.40 -2.83 -31.64
N THR A 25 -14.08 -2.65 -31.52
CA THR A 25 -13.47 -1.66 -30.61
C THR A 25 -13.93 -0.24 -30.91
N LEU A 26 -13.98 0.15 -32.20
CA LEU A 26 -14.48 1.46 -32.63
C LEU A 26 -15.97 1.64 -32.32
N ASN A 27 -16.80 0.63 -32.57
CA ASN A 27 -18.24 0.67 -32.26
C ASN A 27 -18.47 0.79 -30.73
N HIS A 28 -17.71 0.06 -29.92
CA HIS A 28 -17.79 0.17 -28.46
C HIS A 28 -17.35 1.57 -27.98
N THR A 29 -16.27 2.11 -28.54
CA THR A 29 -15.79 3.46 -28.23
C THR A 29 -16.82 4.52 -28.63
N LEU A 30 -17.45 4.39 -29.80
CA LEU A 30 -18.50 5.30 -30.27
C LEU A 30 -19.73 5.29 -29.34
N GLY A 31 -20.20 4.09 -28.94
CA GLY A 31 -21.30 3.97 -27.98
C GLY A 31 -20.96 4.58 -26.61
N ARG A 32 -19.73 4.41 -26.14
CA ARG A 32 -19.26 5.08 -24.91
C ARG A 32 -19.22 6.60 -25.04
N VAL A 33 -18.76 7.14 -26.17
CA VAL A 33 -18.76 8.58 -26.43
C VAL A 33 -20.19 9.14 -26.42
N GLN A 34 -21.15 8.43 -27.01
CA GLN A 34 -22.57 8.82 -26.98
C GLN A 34 -23.10 8.89 -25.55
N VAL A 35 -22.95 7.82 -24.76
CA VAL A 35 -23.41 7.78 -23.35
C VAL A 35 -22.73 8.84 -22.49
N ASN A 36 -21.41 8.99 -22.61
CA ASN A 36 -20.66 10.00 -21.88
C ASN A 36 -21.10 11.43 -22.27
N SER A 37 -21.39 11.69 -23.55
CA SER A 37 -21.85 13.00 -24.00
C SER A 37 -23.22 13.36 -23.42
N THR A 38 -24.13 12.39 -23.29
CA THR A 38 -25.43 12.62 -22.63
C THR A 38 -25.29 12.85 -21.13
N GLN A 39 -24.34 12.17 -20.47
CA GLN A 39 -24.07 12.39 -19.05
C GLN A 39 -23.50 13.80 -18.81
N VAL A 40 -22.48 14.21 -19.56
CA VAL A 40 -21.85 15.55 -19.40
C VAL A 40 -22.83 16.70 -19.67
N VAL A 41 -23.85 16.50 -20.52
CA VAL A 41 -24.94 17.48 -20.68
C VAL A 41 -25.83 17.52 -19.44
N SER A 42 -26.22 16.36 -18.89
CA SER A 42 -27.01 16.29 -17.64
C SER A 42 -26.27 16.92 -16.45
N ASP A 43 -24.97 16.65 -16.31
CA ASP A 43 -24.13 17.21 -15.23
C ASP A 43 -24.03 18.75 -15.37
N LEU A 44 -23.96 19.26 -16.61
CA LEU A 44 -23.95 20.69 -16.89
C LEU A 44 -25.30 21.37 -16.59
N GLU A 45 -26.41 20.69 -16.90
CA GLU A 45 -27.76 21.17 -16.57
C GLU A 45 -27.95 21.25 -15.05
N GLU A 46 -27.48 20.26 -14.28
CA GLU A 46 -27.53 20.27 -12.80
C GLU A 46 -26.73 21.44 -12.20
N GLU A 47 -25.51 21.69 -12.68
CA GLU A 47 -24.70 22.84 -12.25
C GLU A 47 -25.39 24.19 -12.56
N PHE A 48 -26.07 24.32 -13.71
CA PHE A 48 -26.87 25.52 -14.01
C PHE A 48 -28.09 25.66 -13.11
N ASP A 49 -28.81 24.58 -12.82
CA ASP A 49 -29.97 24.60 -11.91
C ASP A 49 -29.56 25.02 -10.49
N THR A 50 -28.39 24.58 -10.00
CA THR A 50 -27.88 25.06 -8.70
C THR A 50 -27.58 26.57 -8.71
N LEU A 51 -26.98 27.09 -9.79
CA LEU A 51 -26.74 28.54 -9.95
C LEU A 51 -28.06 29.33 -10.01
N TYR A 52 -29.09 28.80 -10.68
CA TYR A 52 -30.41 29.45 -10.73
C TYR A 52 -31.09 29.47 -9.35
N SER A 53 -30.98 28.39 -8.56
CA SER A 53 -31.50 28.35 -7.18
C SER A 53 -30.87 29.44 -6.31
N ILE A 54 -29.52 29.55 -6.33
CA ILE A 54 -28.78 30.56 -5.57
C ILE A 54 -29.17 31.98 -6.00
N LEU A 55 -29.36 32.23 -7.30
CA LEU A 55 -29.78 33.53 -7.81
C LEU A 55 -31.22 33.89 -7.41
N ASP A 56 -32.14 32.93 -7.37
CA ASP A 56 -33.54 33.19 -6.98
C ASP A 56 -33.67 33.38 -5.46
N GLU A 57 -32.96 32.60 -4.64
CA GLU A 57 -32.85 32.81 -3.18
C GLU A 57 -32.28 34.20 -2.85
N MET A 58 -31.21 34.62 -3.54
CA MET A 58 -30.62 35.95 -3.38
C MET A 58 -31.61 37.06 -3.79
N LYS A 59 -32.31 36.88 -4.91
CA LYS A 59 -33.35 37.80 -5.40
C LYS A 59 -34.52 37.90 -4.43
N GLU A 60 -34.99 36.79 -3.86
CA GLU A 60 -36.07 36.80 -2.87
C GLU A 60 -35.64 37.54 -1.60
N SER A 61 -34.44 37.23 -1.08
CA SER A 61 -33.83 37.89 0.08
C SER A 61 -33.74 39.41 -0.11
N MET A 62 -33.16 39.88 -1.23
CA MET A 62 -33.07 41.31 -1.56
C MET A 62 -34.46 41.96 -1.70
N THR A 63 -35.40 41.27 -2.35
CA THR A 63 -36.78 41.76 -2.51
C THR A 63 -37.50 41.89 -1.16
N ASN A 64 -37.30 40.93 -0.25
CA ASN A 64 -37.89 40.95 1.08
C ASN A 64 -37.29 42.07 1.95
N ASN A 65 -35.99 42.35 1.85
CA ASN A 65 -35.36 43.51 2.50
C ASN A 65 -35.95 44.84 2.01
N ILE A 66 -36.13 45.02 0.68
CA ILE A 66 -36.76 46.22 0.11
C ILE A 66 -38.21 46.37 0.59
N LYS A 67 -39.00 45.28 0.61
CA LYS A 67 -40.37 45.27 1.15
C LYS A 67 -40.40 45.67 2.62
N GLN A 68 -39.52 45.11 3.45
CA GLN A 68 -39.45 45.43 4.88
C GLN A 68 -39.10 46.90 5.12
N GLU A 69 -38.11 47.45 4.42
CA GLU A 69 -37.75 48.86 4.53
C GLU A 69 -38.87 49.79 4.02
N THR A 70 -39.57 49.40 2.96
CA THR A 70 -40.77 50.10 2.46
C THR A 70 -41.87 50.15 3.52
N VAL A 71 -42.18 49.01 4.15
CA VAL A 71 -43.17 48.92 5.24
C VAL A 71 -42.72 49.76 6.44
N ARG A 72 -41.45 49.69 6.84
CA ARG A 72 -40.88 50.43 7.97
C ARG A 72 -41.00 51.94 7.76
N LYS A 73 -40.59 52.45 6.60
CA LYS A 73 -40.69 53.88 6.25
C LYS A 73 -42.13 54.34 6.11
N SER A 74 -42.99 53.55 5.47
CA SER A 74 -44.42 53.86 5.34
C SER A 74 -45.11 53.92 6.70
N HIS A 75 -44.76 53.03 7.63
CA HIS A 75 -45.31 53.02 8.98
C HIS A 75 -44.87 54.24 9.79
N GLU A 76 -43.59 54.63 9.74
CA GLU A 76 -43.09 55.82 10.44
C GLU A 76 -43.75 57.11 9.92
N LEU A 77 -43.89 57.24 8.59
CA LEU A 77 -44.59 58.38 7.98
C LEU A 77 -46.08 58.39 8.32
N GLN A 78 -46.77 57.25 8.29
CA GLN A 78 -48.18 57.16 8.67
C GLN A 78 -48.40 57.51 10.15
N ASN A 79 -47.52 57.05 11.05
CA ASN A 79 -47.57 57.39 12.46
C ASN A 79 -47.35 58.90 12.69
N GLN A 80 -46.38 59.50 12.00
CA GLN A 80 -46.15 60.95 12.06
C GLN A 80 -47.33 61.75 11.49
N LEU A 81 -47.96 61.27 10.41
CA LEU A 81 -49.15 61.89 9.83
C LEU A 81 -50.30 61.88 10.85
N THR A 82 -50.65 60.72 11.41
CA THR A 82 -51.71 60.62 12.43
C THR A 82 -51.44 61.50 13.65
N GLN A 83 -50.20 61.53 14.16
CA GLN A 83 -49.81 62.42 15.27
C GLN A 83 -49.97 63.90 14.92
N SER A 84 -49.69 64.28 13.67
CA SER A 84 -49.81 65.67 13.20
C SER A 84 -51.26 66.06 12.98
N THR A 85 -52.10 65.17 12.45
CA THR A 85 -53.55 65.38 12.29
C THR A 85 -54.24 65.57 13.64
N SER A 86 -54.06 64.67 14.61
CA SER A 86 -54.70 64.81 15.92
C SER A 86 -54.22 66.03 16.72
N ALA A 87 -52.98 66.48 16.48
CA ALA A 87 -52.49 67.72 17.08
C ALA A 87 -53.03 68.97 16.38
N LEU A 88 -53.34 68.90 15.08
CA LEU A 88 -54.02 69.96 14.34
C LEU A 88 -55.48 70.08 14.81
N GLU A 89 -56.21 68.97 14.89
CA GLU A 89 -57.58 68.90 15.44
C GLU A 89 -57.63 69.52 16.85
N SER A 90 -56.72 69.12 17.74
CA SER A 90 -56.61 69.69 19.09
C SER A 90 -56.24 71.19 19.09
N ALA A 91 -55.49 71.68 18.10
CA ALA A 91 -55.19 73.10 17.97
C ALA A 91 -56.38 73.91 17.43
N GLU A 92 -57.19 73.32 16.55
CA GLU A 92 -58.43 73.91 16.04
C GLU A 92 -59.51 74.00 17.14
N GLU A 93 -59.72 72.93 17.91
CA GLU A 93 -60.56 72.94 19.12
C GLU A 93 -60.10 74.02 20.10
N LEU A 94 -58.79 74.07 20.39
CA LEU A 94 -58.24 75.09 21.29
C LEU A 94 -58.39 76.50 20.73
N LEU A 95 -58.32 76.72 19.42
CA LEU A 95 -58.60 78.03 18.80
C LEU A 95 -60.07 78.44 18.97
N GLU A 96 -61.01 77.49 18.91
CA GLU A 96 -62.43 77.74 19.16
C GLU A 96 -62.71 78.11 20.64
N PHE A 97 -61.96 77.52 21.60
CA PHE A 97 -62.04 77.86 23.02
C PHE A 97 -61.16 79.03 23.47
N ALA A 98 -60.10 79.40 22.74
CA ALA A 98 -59.06 80.36 23.16
C ALA A 98 -59.46 81.85 23.10
N ASN A 99 -60.73 82.16 23.34
CA ASN A 99 -61.16 83.52 23.65
C ASN A 99 -60.86 83.92 25.12
N ASN A 100 -60.27 83.03 25.96
CA ASN A 100 -60.10 83.30 27.40
C ASN A 100 -58.86 82.71 28.14
N ALA A 101 -57.93 81.95 27.53
CA ALA A 101 -56.76 81.44 28.26
C ALA A 101 -55.49 81.25 27.41
N VAL A 102 -54.35 81.72 27.93
CA VAL A 102 -53.03 81.61 27.28
C VAL A 102 -52.19 80.52 27.94
N THR A 103 -52.18 79.32 27.34
CA THR A 103 -51.18 78.27 27.61
C THR A 103 -50.72 77.67 26.28
N MET A 104 -49.41 77.49 26.11
CA MET A 104 -48.82 76.98 24.86
C MET A 104 -49.26 75.54 24.59
N ALA A 105 -50.17 75.35 23.63
CA ALA A 105 -50.72 74.04 23.29
C ALA A 105 -49.63 73.05 22.80
N PRO A 106 -49.80 71.73 23.02
CA PRO A 106 -48.83 70.71 22.59
C PRO A 106 -48.49 70.76 21.09
N ALA A 107 -49.45 71.16 20.24
CA ALA A 107 -49.28 71.31 18.80
C ALA A 107 -48.10 72.21 18.41
N PHE A 108 -47.83 73.28 19.18
CA PHE A 108 -46.75 74.23 18.90
C PHE A 108 -45.33 73.69 19.22
N ARG A 109 -45.21 72.44 19.70
CA ARG A 109 -43.92 71.76 19.94
C ARG A 109 -43.60 70.67 18.91
N LEU A 110 -44.44 70.47 17.89
CA LEU A 110 -44.21 69.45 16.87
C LEU A 110 -43.09 69.83 15.89
N THR A 111 -42.31 68.83 15.49
CA THR A 111 -41.25 68.98 14.48
C THR A 111 -41.80 68.70 13.09
N LEU A 112 -41.82 69.73 12.22
CA LEU A 112 -42.36 69.67 10.85
C LEU A 112 -41.42 69.01 9.81
N LYS A 113 -40.39 68.28 10.25
CA LYS A 113 -39.51 67.51 9.35
C LYS A 113 -39.99 66.06 9.29
N PRO A 114 -40.12 65.44 8.10
CA PRO A 114 -40.39 64.01 7.98
C PRO A 114 -39.34 63.18 8.72
N LYS A 115 -39.78 62.20 9.52
CA LYS A 115 -38.92 61.28 10.28
C LYS A 115 -38.27 60.20 9.40
N ALA A 116 -38.79 59.98 8.20
CA ALA A 116 -38.19 59.11 7.19
C ALA A 116 -38.05 59.86 5.86
N THR A 117 -37.01 59.51 5.10
CA THR A 117 -36.79 59.99 3.72
C THR A 117 -37.48 59.07 2.71
N ASP A 118 -37.89 59.61 1.57
CA ASP A 118 -38.35 58.86 0.39
C ASP A 118 -37.23 58.06 -0.29
N ASN A 119 -35.97 58.53 -0.19
CA ASN A 119 -34.84 57.93 -0.88
C ASN A 119 -34.60 56.43 -0.54
N MET A 120 -34.47 55.62 -1.60
CA MET A 120 -34.16 54.18 -1.58
C MET A 120 -32.82 53.80 -2.24
N THR A 121 -32.03 54.75 -2.74
CA THR A 121 -30.83 54.45 -3.55
C THR A 121 -29.76 53.61 -2.85
N HIS A 122 -29.73 53.59 -1.52
CA HIS A 122 -28.83 52.74 -0.73
C HIS A 122 -29.12 51.24 -0.84
N LEU A 123 -30.25 50.85 -1.45
CA LEU A 123 -30.63 49.46 -1.76
C LEU A 123 -30.39 49.10 -3.23
N MET A 124 -29.74 49.97 -4.02
CA MET A 124 -29.36 49.66 -5.39
C MET A 124 -28.23 48.62 -5.40
N VAL A 125 -28.34 47.64 -6.29
CA VAL A 125 -27.38 46.54 -6.45
C VAL A 125 -26.68 46.67 -7.80
N ASP A 126 -25.37 46.45 -7.81
CA ASP A 126 -24.57 46.32 -9.03
C ASP A 126 -24.16 44.84 -9.18
N PHE A 127 -24.43 44.26 -10.35
CA PHE A 127 -24.08 42.87 -10.69
C PHE A 127 -22.95 42.78 -11.74
N SER A 128 -22.17 43.85 -11.91
CA SER A 128 -21.14 43.93 -12.94
C SER A 128 -20.02 42.90 -12.74
N GLN A 129 -19.62 42.64 -11.49
CA GLN A 129 -18.57 41.67 -11.16
C GLN A 129 -19.05 40.23 -11.40
N GLU A 130 -20.24 39.88 -10.92
CA GLU A 130 -20.87 38.57 -11.06
C GLU A 130 -21.11 38.25 -12.52
N ARG A 131 -21.59 39.23 -13.31
CA ARG A 131 -21.75 39.08 -14.76
C ARG A 131 -20.42 38.82 -15.45
N GLN A 132 -19.34 39.49 -15.04
CA GLN A 132 -18.00 39.25 -15.60
C GLN A 132 -17.47 37.85 -15.23
N LEU A 133 -17.74 37.37 -14.00
CA LEU A 133 -17.38 36.02 -13.57
C LEU A 133 -18.15 34.95 -14.38
N LEU A 134 -19.46 35.10 -14.54
CA LEU A 134 -20.30 34.20 -15.35
C LEU A 134 -19.89 34.20 -16.83
N GLN A 135 -19.55 35.35 -17.40
CA GLN A 135 -18.99 35.44 -18.76
C GLN A 135 -17.57 34.86 -18.88
N GLY A 136 -16.87 34.67 -17.76
CA GLY A 136 -15.56 34.04 -17.68
C GLY A 136 -15.59 32.51 -17.64
N LEU A 137 -16.76 31.88 -17.46
CA LEU A 137 -16.90 30.42 -17.37
C LEU A 137 -16.46 29.74 -18.67
N LYS A 138 -15.65 28.69 -18.52
CA LYS A 138 -15.11 27.87 -19.63
C LYS A 138 -14.96 26.43 -19.15
N PHE A 139 -15.09 25.48 -20.07
CA PHE A 139 -14.73 24.08 -19.80
C PHE A 139 -13.28 23.99 -19.30
N LEU A 140 -13.05 23.12 -18.32
CA LEU A 140 -11.71 22.84 -17.83
C LEU A 140 -10.93 22.13 -18.95
N PRO A 141 -9.71 22.59 -19.32
CA PRO A 141 -8.87 21.85 -20.25
C PRO A 141 -8.49 20.50 -19.63
N VAL A 142 -8.27 19.48 -20.46
CA VAL A 142 -7.70 18.21 -19.99
C VAL A 142 -6.29 18.49 -19.43
N PRO A 143 -5.95 18.04 -18.21
CA PRO A 143 -4.61 18.24 -17.65
C PRO A 143 -3.53 17.61 -18.54
N GLY A 144 -2.34 18.23 -18.58
CA GLY A 144 -1.17 17.64 -19.23
C GLY A 144 -0.67 16.40 -18.48
N ALA A 145 0.12 15.56 -19.15
CA ALA A 145 0.82 14.46 -18.50
C ALA A 145 1.90 15.00 -17.53
N PRO A 146 1.98 14.52 -16.28
CA PRO A 146 3.09 14.83 -15.39
C PRO A 146 4.39 14.14 -15.82
N GLU A 147 5.54 14.63 -15.36
CA GLU A 147 6.85 14.02 -15.53
C GLU A 147 7.31 13.39 -14.21
N ILE A 148 7.60 12.08 -14.18
CA ILE A 148 8.20 11.43 -12.99
C ILE A 148 9.68 11.80 -12.89
N VAL A 149 10.08 12.34 -11.75
CA VAL A 149 11.45 12.81 -11.49
C VAL A 149 12.25 11.68 -10.85
N LEU A 150 12.90 10.87 -11.70
CA LEU A 150 13.69 9.70 -11.28
C LEU A 150 14.77 9.98 -10.22
N GLY A 151 15.30 11.21 -10.15
CA GLY A 151 16.30 11.60 -9.15
C GLY A 151 15.74 11.74 -7.73
N ASP A 152 14.44 12.01 -7.62
CA ASP A 152 13.72 12.21 -6.35
C ASP A 152 12.93 10.96 -5.94
N CYS A 153 12.82 9.97 -6.83
CA CYS A 153 12.29 8.64 -6.53
C CYS A 153 13.22 7.85 -5.60
N LEU A 154 12.65 7.20 -4.58
CA LEU A 154 13.41 6.47 -3.55
C LEU A 154 12.85 5.07 -3.33
N VAL A 155 13.73 4.06 -3.25
CA VAL A 155 13.39 2.68 -2.91
C VAL A 155 14.20 2.25 -1.68
N ILE A 156 13.63 2.44 -0.50
CA ILE A 156 14.29 2.20 0.79
C ILE A 156 13.31 1.57 1.79
N ASP A 157 13.82 0.72 2.69
CA ASP A 157 13.08 0.12 3.80
C ASP A 157 11.73 -0.53 3.44
N ASN A 158 11.66 -1.15 2.25
CA ASN A 158 10.43 -1.75 1.69
C ASN A 158 9.32 -0.74 1.35
N GLU A 159 9.71 0.52 1.19
CA GLU A 159 8.87 1.60 0.69
C GLU A 159 9.35 2.06 -0.70
N VAL A 160 8.43 2.59 -1.50
CA VAL A 160 8.75 3.25 -2.77
C VAL A 160 8.10 4.63 -2.80
N THR A 161 8.93 5.66 -2.73
CA THR A 161 8.53 7.04 -2.99
C THR A 161 8.66 7.33 -4.48
N VAL A 162 7.57 7.76 -5.09
CA VAL A 162 7.54 8.26 -6.47
C VAL A 162 7.26 9.75 -6.41
N ALA A 163 8.11 10.56 -7.03
CA ALA A 163 7.96 12.00 -7.13
C ALA A 163 7.81 12.41 -8.60
N TRP A 164 6.98 13.42 -8.86
CA TRP A 164 6.73 13.94 -10.20
C TRP A 164 6.60 15.47 -10.17
N ARG A 165 6.49 16.06 -11.36
CA ARG A 165 6.24 17.49 -11.54
C ARG A 165 5.32 17.71 -12.73
N MET A 166 4.67 18.87 -12.77
CA MET A 166 3.96 19.31 -13.97
C MET A 166 4.92 20.12 -14.86
N PRO A 167 5.01 19.83 -16.18
CA PRO A 167 5.83 20.64 -17.11
C PRO A 167 5.35 22.08 -17.25
N VAL A 168 4.06 22.32 -17.02
CA VAL A 168 3.38 23.61 -16.98
C VAL A 168 2.51 23.63 -15.74
N GLU A 169 2.63 24.67 -14.90
CA GLU A 169 1.78 24.80 -13.71
C GLU A 169 0.30 24.93 -14.11
N ASP A 170 -0.55 24.06 -13.57
CA ASP A 170 -2.00 24.14 -13.72
C ASP A 170 -2.68 24.09 -12.35
N SER A 171 -3.17 25.25 -11.89
CA SER A 171 -3.87 25.40 -10.62
C SER A 171 -5.28 24.77 -10.62
N LYS A 172 -5.70 24.13 -11.72
CA LYS A 172 -6.99 23.43 -11.84
C LYS A 172 -6.88 21.93 -11.56
N ILE A 173 -5.66 21.41 -11.37
CA ILE A 173 -5.47 20.02 -10.96
C ILE A 173 -6.10 19.84 -9.57
N ASP A 174 -6.97 18.84 -9.47
CA ASP A 174 -7.70 18.48 -8.25
C ASP A 174 -6.98 17.35 -7.50
N HIS A 175 -6.44 16.36 -8.22
CA HIS A 175 -5.67 15.24 -7.67
C HIS A 175 -4.79 14.59 -8.76
N TYR A 176 -3.94 13.65 -8.33
CA TYR A 176 -3.18 12.76 -9.19
C TYR A 176 -3.60 11.30 -8.95
N ILE A 177 -3.53 10.50 -10.01
CA ILE A 177 -3.66 9.04 -9.96
C ILE A 177 -2.31 8.43 -10.26
N LEU A 178 -1.74 7.74 -9.27
CA LEU A 178 -0.53 6.93 -9.41
C LEU A 178 -0.92 5.48 -9.70
N GLU A 179 -0.39 4.93 -10.77
CA GLU A 179 -0.48 3.52 -11.07
C GLU A 179 0.88 2.84 -10.97
N TYR A 180 0.89 1.65 -10.38
CA TYR A 180 2.09 0.84 -10.29
C TYR A 180 1.83 -0.63 -10.60
N ARG A 181 2.88 -1.35 -11.01
CA ARG A 181 2.83 -2.82 -11.11
C ARG A 181 4.21 -3.44 -10.98
N LYS A 182 4.23 -4.66 -10.48
CA LYS A 182 5.42 -5.50 -10.39
C LYS A 182 5.84 -5.99 -11.78
N THR A 183 7.12 -6.28 -11.99
CA THR A 183 7.60 -6.97 -13.20
C THR A 183 8.96 -7.65 -13.00
N LYS A 184 9.26 -8.63 -13.87
CA LYS A 184 10.57 -9.30 -13.94
C LYS A 184 11.50 -8.67 -14.98
N HIS A 185 11.04 -7.65 -15.71
CA HIS A 185 11.75 -7.06 -16.83
C HIS A 185 12.17 -5.61 -16.54
N GLU A 186 13.38 -5.27 -16.92
CA GLU A 186 13.89 -3.90 -16.89
C GLU A 186 13.41 -3.12 -18.12
N GLY A 187 13.13 -1.83 -17.92
CA GLY A 187 12.71 -0.91 -18.98
C GLY A 187 11.21 -0.97 -19.29
N LEU A 188 10.84 -0.34 -20.42
CA LEU A 188 9.45 -0.01 -20.76
C LEU A 188 8.49 -1.21 -20.63
N PRO A 189 7.29 -1.00 -20.06
CA PRO A 189 6.31 -2.06 -19.85
C PRO A 189 5.95 -2.77 -21.15
N ARG A 190 6.20 -4.08 -21.21
CA ARG A 190 5.95 -4.89 -22.40
C ARG A 190 4.45 -5.10 -22.59
N VAL A 191 3.99 -5.03 -23.84
CA VAL A 191 2.56 -5.18 -24.22
C VAL A 191 1.97 -6.54 -23.82
N LYS A 192 2.82 -7.57 -23.68
CA LYS A 192 2.43 -8.92 -23.22
C LYS A 192 2.48 -9.13 -21.69
N ASP A 193 2.81 -8.10 -20.90
CA ASP A 193 2.87 -8.24 -19.44
C ASP A 193 1.45 -8.08 -18.88
N GLU A 194 0.75 -9.21 -18.68
CA GLU A 194 -0.68 -9.31 -18.30
C GLU A 194 -1.00 -8.79 -16.88
N GLN A 195 0.01 -8.40 -16.10
CA GLN A 195 -0.22 -7.87 -14.76
C GLN A 195 -0.95 -6.53 -14.81
N ARG A 196 -2.14 -6.50 -14.21
CA ARG A 196 -2.95 -5.29 -14.02
C ARG A 196 -2.18 -4.26 -13.21
N TRP A 197 -2.41 -2.99 -13.52
CA TRP A 197 -1.95 -1.88 -12.70
C TRP A 197 -2.75 -1.82 -11.40
N GLU A 198 -2.04 -1.68 -10.29
CA GLU A 198 -2.59 -1.28 -9.00
C GLU A 198 -2.69 0.25 -8.99
N VAL A 199 -3.77 0.79 -8.42
CA VAL A 199 -4.15 2.21 -8.53
C VAL A 199 -4.16 2.85 -7.15
N VAL A 200 -3.54 4.02 -7.03
CA VAL A 200 -3.70 4.94 -5.91
C VAL A 200 -4.28 6.24 -6.46
N ASP A 201 -5.38 6.68 -5.86
CA ASP A 201 -6.18 7.83 -6.28
C ASP A 201 -6.20 8.92 -5.19
N ASP A 202 -6.76 10.08 -5.50
CA ASP A 202 -6.91 11.25 -4.64
C ASP A 202 -5.60 11.81 -4.03
N ILE A 203 -4.48 11.63 -4.73
CA ILE A 203 -3.18 12.16 -4.28
C ILE A 203 -3.16 13.68 -4.53
N LYS A 204 -3.07 14.49 -3.47
CA LYS A 204 -3.03 15.96 -3.57
C LYS A 204 -1.62 16.56 -3.70
N SER A 205 -0.58 15.76 -3.41
CA SER A 205 0.84 16.12 -3.52
C SER A 205 1.43 15.71 -4.88
N THR A 206 2.61 16.24 -5.21
CA THR A 206 3.40 15.80 -6.38
C THR A 206 4.39 14.66 -6.05
N GLU A 207 4.16 13.97 -4.92
CA GLU A 207 4.89 12.79 -4.50
C GLU A 207 3.95 11.86 -3.73
N HIS A 208 4.26 10.56 -3.74
CA HIS A 208 3.55 9.56 -2.95
C HIS A 208 4.48 8.40 -2.57
N THR A 209 4.34 7.91 -1.33
CA THR A 209 5.13 6.80 -0.79
C THR A 209 4.26 5.57 -0.57
N LEU A 210 4.51 4.51 -1.34
CA LEU A 210 3.92 3.20 -1.12
C LEU A 210 4.66 2.50 0.02
N GLN A 211 3.93 2.11 1.07
CA GLN A 211 4.51 1.50 2.28
C GLN A 211 4.20 0.00 2.38
N GLY A 212 5.01 -0.73 3.15
CA GLY A 212 4.77 -2.14 3.47
C GLY A 212 4.89 -3.11 2.27
N LEU A 213 5.56 -2.70 1.19
CA LEU A 213 5.66 -3.50 -0.03
C LEU A 213 6.57 -4.71 0.17
N ARG A 214 6.14 -5.87 -0.34
CA ARG A 214 7.04 -7.02 -0.53
C ARG A 214 7.62 -7.00 -1.93
N PHE A 215 8.94 -6.89 -2.03
CA PHE A 215 9.70 -6.92 -3.28
C PHE A 215 9.97 -8.36 -3.70
N ASP A 216 8.91 -9.06 -4.10
CA ASP A 216 8.91 -10.40 -4.70
C ASP A 216 9.44 -10.44 -6.14
N THR A 217 9.55 -9.27 -6.77
CA THR A 217 10.00 -9.03 -8.13
C THR A 217 11.13 -8.01 -8.13
N ARG A 218 12.01 -8.08 -9.13
CA ARG A 218 13.22 -7.25 -9.20
C ARG A 218 12.93 -5.80 -9.57
N PHE A 219 11.79 -5.54 -10.22
CA PHE A 219 11.44 -4.21 -10.70
C PHE A 219 9.95 -3.91 -10.45
N MET A 220 9.64 -2.63 -10.30
CA MET A 220 8.28 -2.12 -10.35
C MET A 220 8.21 -1.01 -11.39
N ASN A 221 7.13 -0.99 -12.18
CA ASN A 221 6.81 0.09 -13.10
C ASN A 221 5.84 1.07 -12.44
N PHE A 222 5.99 2.36 -12.74
CA PHE A 222 5.15 3.45 -12.23
C PHE A 222 4.76 4.38 -13.35
N ARG A 223 3.53 4.88 -13.32
CA ARG A 223 3.04 5.96 -14.18
C ARG A 223 2.03 6.81 -13.41
N VAL A 224 1.98 8.10 -13.66
CA VAL A 224 1.09 9.03 -12.95
C VAL A 224 0.33 9.90 -13.93
N ARG A 225 -0.92 10.25 -13.65
CA ARG A 225 -1.68 11.24 -14.41
C ARG A 225 -2.25 12.32 -13.50
N ALA A 226 -2.41 13.53 -14.03
CA ALA A 226 -3.12 14.61 -13.36
C ALA A 226 -4.61 14.55 -13.69
N CYS A 227 -5.46 14.86 -12.72
CA CYS A 227 -6.90 14.89 -12.84
C CYS A 227 -7.42 16.26 -12.38
N ASN A 228 -8.41 16.80 -13.08
CA ASN A 228 -9.23 17.90 -12.59
C ASN A 228 -10.69 17.44 -12.45
N LYS A 229 -11.57 18.34 -12.00
CA LYS A 229 -12.98 18.03 -11.76
C LYS A 229 -13.77 17.50 -12.96
N ALA A 230 -13.29 17.72 -14.19
CA ALA A 230 -13.99 17.33 -15.42
C ALA A 230 -13.28 16.23 -16.23
N ALA A 231 -11.96 16.08 -16.08
CA ALA A 231 -11.17 15.16 -16.90
C ALA A 231 -9.90 14.65 -16.20
N ALA A 232 -9.58 13.39 -16.48
CA ALA A 232 -8.25 12.84 -16.26
C ALA A 232 -7.38 13.07 -17.50
N GLY A 233 -6.15 13.55 -17.30
CA GLY A 233 -5.15 13.68 -18.34
C GLY A 233 -4.52 12.35 -18.75
N ASP A 234 -3.63 12.42 -19.74
CA ASP A 234 -2.77 11.31 -20.11
C ASP A 234 -1.80 10.94 -18.96
N TYR A 235 -1.38 9.68 -18.93
CA TYR A 235 -0.32 9.24 -18.02
C TYR A 235 1.04 9.73 -18.49
N SER A 236 1.92 9.96 -17.51
CA SER A 236 3.36 10.10 -17.71
C SER A 236 3.92 8.93 -18.51
N ASP A 237 5.07 9.15 -19.15
CA ASP A 237 5.91 8.03 -19.56
C ASP A 237 6.18 7.12 -18.35
N PRO A 238 6.06 5.79 -18.51
CA PRO A 238 6.21 4.87 -17.41
C PRO A 238 7.69 4.69 -17.05
N VAL A 239 8.01 4.84 -15.76
CA VAL A 239 9.37 4.59 -15.25
C VAL A 239 9.46 3.21 -14.60
N THR A 240 10.67 2.66 -14.55
CA THR A 240 10.97 1.38 -13.88
C THR A 240 11.95 1.63 -12.74
N LEU A 241 11.60 1.25 -11.51
CA LEU A 241 12.48 1.31 -10.34
C LEU A 241 12.92 -0.11 -9.92
N GLU A 242 14.17 -0.26 -9.50
CA GLU A 242 14.72 -1.57 -9.10
C GLU A 242 14.48 -1.86 -7.60
N THR A 243 13.72 -2.91 -7.34
CA THR A 243 13.29 -3.36 -6.01
C THR A 243 14.11 -4.56 -5.54
N ARG A 244 15.41 -4.34 -5.29
CA ARG A 244 16.33 -5.42 -4.87
C ARG A 244 15.98 -5.97 -3.48
N ALA A 245 15.58 -7.23 -3.42
CA ALA A 245 15.41 -7.99 -2.18
C ALA A 245 15.72 -9.47 -2.38
N PHE A 246 16.14 -10.15 -1.30
CA PHE A 246 16.33 -11.60 -1.34
C PHE A 246 14.99 -12.32 -1.23
N ASN A 247 14.74 -13.27 -2.12
CA ASN A 247 13.53 -14.07 -2.15
C ASN A 247 13.89 -15.55 -2.21
N PHE A 248 13.28 -16.32 -1.32
CA PHE A 248 13.43 -17.76 -1.24
C PHE A 248 12.22 -18.36 -0.51
N GLY A 249 11.90 -19.61 -0.82
CA GLY A 249 10.97 -20.45 -0.08
C GLY A 249 11.69 -21.55 0.69
N PHE A 250 10.92 -22.42 1.35
CA PHE A 250 11.47 -23.60 2.01
C PHE A 250 11.68 -24.74 1.00
N ASP A 251 12.88 -25.32 0.98
CA ASP A 251 13.17 -26.52 0.22
C ASP A 251 12.55 -27.76 0.89
N SER A 252 11.29 -28.04 0.52
CA SER A 252 10.53 -29.21 0.98
C SER A 252 11.20 -30.56 0.66
N THR A 253 12.19 -30.61 -0.25
CA THR A 253 12.95 -31.83 -0.54
C THR A 253 14.05 -32.10 0.49
N SER A 254 14.59 -31.04 1.11
CA SER A 254 15.52 -31.14 2.25
C SER A 254 14.81 -31.48 3.57
N SER A 255 13.53 -31.10 3.70
CA SER A 255 12.79 -31.09 4.96
C SER A 255 12.72 -32.43 5.69
N HIS A 256 13.01 -32.40 7.00
CA HIS A 256 12.82 -33.52 7.92
C HIS A 256 11.38 -34.08 7.87
N LEU A 257 11.19 -35.38 8.07
CA LEU A 257 9.88 -36.05 7.95
C LEU A 257 8.82 -35.59 8.96
N ASN A 258 9.24 -35.02 10.08
CA ASN A 258 8.40 -34.38 11.10
C ASN A 258 8.20 -32.88 10.91
N LEU A 259 8.58 -32.32 9.75
CA LEU A 259 8.30 -30.92 9.42
C LEU A 259 7.28 -30.86 8.27
N LYS A 260 6.13 -30.27 8.57
CA LYS A 260 5.14 -29.85 7.57
C LYS A 260 5.60 -28.50 7.03
N VAL A 261 5.82 -28.42 5.72
CA VAL A 261 6.30 -27.22 5.03
C VAL A 261 5.19 -26.72 4.10
N GLU A 262 4.85 -25.44 4.23
CA GLU A 262 4.00 -24.69 3.32
C GLU A 262 4.81 -23.53 2.70
N ASP A 263 4.20 -22.66 1.88
CA ASP A 263 4.93 -21.61 1.14
C ASP A 263 5.76 -20.70 2.06
N ARG A 264 5.18 -20.28 3.19
CA ARG A 264 5.78 -19.32 4.15
C ARG A 264 5.82 -19.79 5.59
N SER A 265 5.45 -21.03 5.88
CA SER A 265 5.49 -21.60 7.21
C SER A 265 6.13 -22.99 7.24
N VAL A 266 6.75 -23.30 8.36
CA VAL A 266 7.22 -24.66 8.68
C VAL A 266 6.83 -25.01 10.12
N GLU A 267 6.15 -26.13 10.28
CA GLU A 267 5.56 -26.58 11.54
C GLU A 267 6.05 -27.98 11.90
N TRP A 268 6.38 -28.19 13.17
CA TRP A 268 6.76 -29.50 13.68
C TRP A 268 5.52 -30.37 13.96
N ASP A 269 5.40 -31.48 13.23
CA ASP A 269 4.34 -32.47 13.41
C ASP A 269 4.83 -33.67 14.27
N PRO A 270 4.32 -33.85 15.50
CA PRO A 270 4.64 -35.01 16.34
C PRO A 270 4.22 -36.36 15.74
N GLN A 271 3.29 -36.36 14.77
CA GLN A 271 2.79 -37.57 14.11
C GLN A 271 3.48 -37.84 12.76
N GLY A 272 4.34 -36.92 12.30
CA GLY A 272 5.04 -36.98 11.03
C GLY A 272 5.76 -38.33 10.84
N GLY A 273 5.41 -39.04 9.76
CA GLY A 273 5.94 -40.36 9.44
C GLY A 273 5.02 -41.56 9.76
N LYS A 274 3.84 -41.39 10.38
CA LYS A 274 2.87 -42.50 10.59
C LYS A 274 1.66 -42.53 9.65
N GLY A 275 1.49 -41.51 8.79
CA GLY A 275 0.28 -41.33 7.97
C GLY A 275 0.23 -42.06 6.62
N VAL A 276 1.36 -42.49 6.06
CA VAL A 276 1.45 -42.98 4.66
C VAL A 276 1.78 -44.48 4.61
N ASP A 277 0.89 -45.31 5.20
CA ASP A 277 0.68 -46.73 4.82
C ASP A 277 -0.44 -47.43 5.63
N SER A 278 -1.57 -46.75 5.86
CA SER A 278 -2.74 -47.32 6.55
C SER A 278 -3.85 -47.73 5.58
N LYS A 279 -3.57 -48.66 4.66
CA LYS A 279 -4.61 -49.25 3.79
C LYS A 279 -5.47 -50.25 4.57
N VAL A 280 -6.63 -49.76 5.00
CA VAL A 280 -7.90 -50.46 5.32
C VAL A 280 -7.83 -51.98 5.41
N LYS A 281 -7.88 -52.51 6.64
CA LYS A 281 -7.93 -53.95 6.92
C LYS A 281 -9.35 -54.50 6.84
N GLY A 282 -9.81 -54.83 5.63
CA GLY A 282 -11.05 -55.58 5.40
C GLY A 282 -10.95 -57.02 5.94
N LYS A 283 -11.95 -57.46 6.72
CA LYS A 283 -12.10 -58.85 7.17
C LYS A 283 -12.94 -59.63 6.14
N GLU A 284 -12.41 -60.74 5.62
CA GLU A 284 -13.20 -61.94 5.33
C GLU A 284 -12.37 -63.20 5.65
N ASN A 285 -13.04 -64.35 5.81
CA ASN A 285 -12.55 -65.44 6.67
C ASN A 285 -12.99 -66.83 6.17
N LYS A 286 -12.03 -67.68 5.75
CA LYS A 286 -11.91 -69.14 6.05
C LYS A 286 -10.94 -69.87 5.11
N GLY A 287 -10.07 -70.71 5.68
CA GLY A 287 -9.24 -71.68 4.94
C GLY A 287 -8.12 -72.30 5.79
N ARG A 288 -8.26 -73.58 6.18
CA ARG A 288 -7.23 -74.43 6.81
C ARG A 288 -6.13 -74.77 5.76
N SER A 289 -4.88 -75.18 6.05
CA SER A 289 -4.13 -75.50 7.28
C SER A 289 -2.63 -75.72 6.95
N GLY A 290 -1.72 -75.60 7.93
CA GLY A 290 -0.39 -76.25 7.88
C GLY A 290 0.84 -75.34 8.04
N THR A 291 1.77 -75.74 8.92
CA THR A 291 3.13 -75.19 9.11
C THR A 291 4.08 -76.37 9.43
N PRO A 292 5.44 -76.26 9.36
CA PRO A 292 6.26 -75.06 9.18
C PRO A 292 7.38 -75.10 8.09
N SER A 293 7.93 -73.90 7.89
CA SER A 293 9.16 -73.38 7.23
C SER A 293 10.47 -74.21 7.31
N PRO A 294 11.62 -73.78 6.72
CA PRO A 294 11.87 -72.57 5.90
C PRO A 294 12.68 -72.80 4.59
N LYS A 295 12.48 -71.94 3.57
CA LYS A 295 13.56 -71.59 2.62
C LYS A 295 13.66 -70.09 2.36
N ARG A 296 14.89 -69.59 2.58
CA ARG A 296 15.39 -68.23 2.45
C ARG A 296 15.27 -67.74 1.00
N THR A 297 14.43 -66.73 0.76
CA THR A 297 14.44 -65.93 -0.48
C THR A 297 14.62 -64.46 -0.14
N SER A 298 15.52 -63.81 -0.87
CA SER A 298 15.91 -62.41 -0.67
C SER A 298 14.82 -61.48 -1.18
N VAL A 299 14.17 -60.74 -0.29
CA VAL A 299 13.28 -59.65 -0.69
C VAL A 299 14.13 -58.46 -1.15
N THR A 300 14.21 -58.26 -2.47
CA THR A 300 14.73 -57.01 -3.05
C THR A 300 13.86 -55.85 -2.57
N ARG A 301 14.44 -54.94 -1.77
CA ARG A 301 13.80 -53.66 -1.43
C ARG A 301 13.56 -52.87 -2.72
N SER A 302 12.31 -52.55 -3.00
CA SER A 302 11.94 -51.52 -3.98
C SER A 302 12.72 -50.23 -3.65
N PRO A 303 13.28 -49.51 -4.64
CA PRO A 303 13.91 -48.23 -4.37
C PRO A 303 12.88 -47.26 -3.81
N ALA A 304 13.18 -46.62 -2.68
CA ALA A 304 12.40 -45.49 -2.20
C ALA A 304 12.37 -44.37 -3.27
N PRO A 305 11.31 -43.55 -3.35
CA PRO A 305 11.25 -42.42 -4.26
C PRO A 305 12.49 -41.53 -4.05
N ARG A 306 13.13 -41.08 -5.14
CA ARG A 306 14.51 -40.55 -5.12
C ARG A 306 14.71 -39.40 -4.11
N GLY A 307 13.70 -38.56 -3.88
CA GLY A 307 13.72 -37.48 -2.89
C GLY A 307 13.66 -37.88 -1.41
N ALA A 308 13.47 -39.16 -1.08
CA ALA A 308 13.56 -39.64 0.31
C ALA A 308 15.02 -39.76 0.80
N ARG A 309 16.00 -39.72 -0.11
CA ARG A 309 17.41 -39.95 0.24
C ARG A 309 18.11 -38.71 0.79
N ASP A 310 17.58 -37.51 0.52
CA ASP A 310 18.26 -36.22 0.77
C ASP A 310 17.68 -35.38 1.91
N ARG A 311 16.66 -35.91 2.61
CA ARG A 311 16.07 -35.28 3.79
C ARG A 311 16.95 -35.39 5.03
N PHE A 312 16.85 -34.40 5.93
CA PHE A 312 17.36 -34.53 7.29
C PHE A 312 16.61 -35.62 8.07
N THR A 313 17.26 -36.19 9.08
CA THR A 313 16.78 -37.34 9.86
C THR A 313 17.37 -37.35 11.28
N GLY A 314 16.83 -38.21 12.16
CA GLY A 314 17.19 -38.29 13.57
C GLY A 314 16.69 -37.08 14.35
N GLU A 315 17.57 -36.44 15.12
CA GLU A 315 17.23 -35.22 15.86
C GLU A 315 17.46 -33.93 15.06
N SER A 316 17.71 -34.02 13.75
CA SER A 316 17.92 -32.87 12.87
C SER A 316 16.61 -32.45 12.22
N TYR A 317 15.75 -31.79 12.99
CA TYR A 317 14.47 -31.26 12.55
C TYR A 317 14.66 -30.01 11.68
N THR A 318 15.35 -30.16 10.56
CA THR A 318 15.87 -29.08 9.72
C THR A 318 15.15 -29.01 8.37
N VAL A 319 14.98 -27.79 7.87
CA VAL A 319 14.66 -27.46 6.47
C VAL A 319 15.59 -26.34 6.00
N LEU A 320 15.99 -26.37 4.73
CA LEU A 320 16.82 -25.34 4.10
C LEU A 320 15.96 -24.39 3.24
N GLY A 321 16.53 -23.24 2.88
CA GLY A 321 16.02 -22.42 1.79
C GLY A 321 16.23 -23.08 0.42
N ASP A 322 15.32 -22.81 -0.52
CA ASP A 322 15.43 -23.26 -1.91
C ASP A 322 16.50 -22.52 -2.73
N THR A 323 16.86 -21.31 -2.31
CA THR A 323 17.74 -20.39 -3.02
C THR A 323 19.03 -20.12 -2.25
N SER A 324 20.17 -20.16 -2.94
CA SER A 324 21.50 -19.87 -2.41
C SER A 324 21.80 -18.36 -2.36
N VAL A 325 22.55 -17.96 -1.34
CA VAL A 325 23.29 -16.70 -1.31
C VAL A 325 24.71 -16.97 -1.81
N GLU A 326 25.08 -16.29 -2.89
CA GLU A 326 26.34 -16.51 -3.64
C GLU A 326 27.19 -15.24 -3.81
N SER A 327 26.61 -14.07 -3.54
CA SER A 327 27.26 -12.75 -3.57
C SER A 327 26.34 -11.71 -2.92
N GLY A 328 26.88 -10.56 -2.58
CA GLY A 328 26.12 -9.39 -2.14
C GLY A 328 25.59 -9.46 -0.71
N GLN A 329 24.65 -8.57 -0.43
CA GLN A 329 24.05 -8.38 0.88
C GLN A 329 22.54 -8.68 0.85
N HIS A 330 22.05 -9.40 1.85
CA HIS A 330 20.69 -9.94 1.90
C HIS A 330 20.10 -9.82 3.31
N TYR A 331 18.78 -9.65 3.40
CA TYR A 331 18.04 -9.59 4.65
C TYR A 331 16.71 -10.33 4.55
N TRP A 332 16.32 -11.03 5.62
CA TRP A 332 15.00 -11.66 5.76
C TRP A 332 14.63 -11.76 7.25
N GLU A 333 13.35 -11.98 7.53
CA GLU A 333 12.84 -12.06 8.90
C GLU A 333 12.10 -13.38 9.16
N VAL A 334 12.20 -13.88 10.40
CA VAL A 334 11.62 -15.13 10.85
C VAL A 334 10.86 -14.91 12.15
N LYS A 335 9.55 -15.16 12.12
CA LYS A 335 8.66 -15.01 13.27
C LYS A 335 8.25 -16.38 13.81
N PRO A 336 8.57 -16.75 15.06
CA PRO A 336 7.99 -17.93 15.70
C PRO A 336 6.47 -17.82 15.83
N GLN A 337 5.79 -18.95 15.68
CA GLN A 337 4.37 -19.08 16.01
C GLN A 337 4.18 -19.08 17.54
N LYS A 338 2.97 -18.75 18.02
CA LYS A 338 2.66 -18.55 19.45
C LYS A 338 2.96 -19.77 20.35
N ASP A 339 2.91 -20.97 19.77
CA ASP A 339 3.17 -22.24 20.45
C ASP A 339 4.63 -22.70 20.34
N CYS A 340 5.46 -22.07 19.49
CA CYS A 340 6.85 -22.45 19.24
C CYS A 340 7.68 -22.45 20.53
N LYS A 341 8.31 -23.60 20.83
CA LYS A 341 9.09 -23.81 22.05
C LYS A 341 10.58 -23.93 21.81
N SER A 342 11.03 -24.44 20.67
CA SER A 342 12.45 -24.53 20.36
C SER A 342 12.71 -24.41 18.87
N TYR A 343 13.59 -23.49 18.49
CA TYR A 343 13.99 -23.32 17.11
C TYR A 343 15.42 -22.81 16.97
N SER A 344 15.97 -22.92 15.75
CA SER A 344 17.23 -22.32 15.37
C SER A 344 17.10 -21.74 13.96
N VAL A 345 17.70 -20.56 13.74
CA VAL A 345 17.70 -19.87 12.45
C VAL A 345 19.10 -19.39 12.13
N GLY A 346 19.51 -19.50 10.87
CA GLY A 346 20.76 -18.94 10.37
C GLY A 346 21.11 -19.41 8.97
N LEU A 347 22.38 -19.74 8.75
CA LEU A 347 22.94 -20.17 7.47
C LEU A 347 23.64 -21.51 7.60
N ALA A 348 23.61 -22.29 6.52
CA ALA A 348 24.42 -23.49 6.35
C ALA A 348 24.97 -23.60 4.92
N TYR A 349 26.06 -24.35 4.75
CA TYR A 349 26.41 -24.86 3.43
C TYR A 349 25.41 -25.96 3.03
N ARG A 350 25.07 -26.04 1.74
CA ARG A 350 24.08 -27.00 1.21
C ARG A 350 24.50 -28.48 1.35
N ASN A 351 25.76 -28.75 1.69
CA ASN A 351 26.31 -30.08 1.98
C ASN A 351 26.26 -30.47 3.48
N LEU A 352 25.50 -29.75 4.32
CA LEU A 352 25.26 -30.11 5.73
C LEU A 352 24.80 -31.58 5.86
N GLY A 353 25.37 -32.32 6.81
CA GLY A 353 25.05 -33.73 7.01
C GLY A 353 23.62 -33.94 7.49
N LYS A 354 23.00 -35.03 7.05
CA LYS A 354 21.57 -35.31 7.29
C LYS A 354 21.22 -35.59 8.76
N PHE A 355 22.23 -35.78 9.60
CA PHE A 355 22.14 -35.95 11.05
C PHE A 355 22.73 -34.77 11.83
N ASP A 356 23.19 -33.72 11.14
CA ASP A 356 23.84 -32.56 11.74
C ASP A 356 22.81 -31.49 12.13
N GLN A 357 22.67 -31.24 13.43
CA GLN A 357 21.90 -30.11 13.94
C GLN A 357 22.65 -28.79 13.69
N LEU A 358 21.89 -27.72 13.42
CA LEU A 358 22.47 -26.40 13.18
C LEU A 358 23.34 -25.92 14.34
N GLY A 359 24.52 -25.42 14.01
CA GLY A 359 25.53 -24.94 14.95
C GLY A 359 26.39 -26.03 15.60
N LYS A 360 26.13 -27.33 15.37
CA LYS A 360 27.04 -28.41 15.85
C LYS A 360 28.27 -28.61 14.97
N THR A 361 28.22 -28.19 13.70
CA THR A 361 29.31 -28.36 12.73
C THR A 361 29.97 -27.03 12.35
N SER A 362 31.14 -27.09 11.71
CA SER A 362 31.77 -25.95 11.05
C SER A 362 31.06 -25.48 9.77
N THR A 363 30.02 -26.20 9.32
CA THR A 363 29.27 -25.94 8.09
C THR A 363 27.94 -25.21 8.32
N SER A 364 27.65 -24.79 9.56
CA SER A 364 26.45 -24.04 9.92
C SER A 364 26.70 -23.01 11.03
N TRP A 365 25.93 -21.92 10.98
CA TRP A 365 25.93 -20.81 11.94
C TRP A 365 24.49 -20.41 12.22
N CYS A 366 24.07 -20.39 13.49
CA CYS A 366 22.71 -20.04 13.85
C CYS A 366 22.62 -19.30 15.18
N ILE A 367 21.50 -18.65 15.42
CA ILE A 367 20.99 -18.46 16.78
C ILE A 367 20.01 -19.58 17.10
N HIS A 368 19.98 -19.96 18.37
CA HIS A 368 19.13 -20.99 18.93
C HIS A 368 18.33 -20.41 20.09
N ILE A 369 17.02 -20.67 20.08
CA ILE A 369 16.06 -20.22 21.08
C ILE A 369 15.30 -21.45 21.57
N ASN A 370 15.24 -21.64 22.89
CA ASN A 370 14.48 -22.69 23.55
C ASN A 370 13.80 -22.09 24.79
N ASN A 371 12.48 -22.22 24.86
CA ASN A 371 11.59 -21.69 25.90
C ASN A 371 10.73 -22.82 26.52
N TRP A 372 11.17 -24.08 26.48
CA TRP A 372 10.35 -25.23 26.93
C TRP A 372 10.51 -25.57 28.42
N LEU A 373 11.72 -25.94 28.84
CA LEU A 373 12.04 -26.39 30.21
C LEU A 373 13.15 -25.56 30.86
N GLN A 374 14.09 -25.07 30.06
CA GLN A 374 15.12 -24.11 30.44
C GLN A 374 15.20 -23.08 29.33
N ASN A 375 15.03 -21.81 29.68
CA ASN A 375 15.17 -20.73 28.71
C ASN A 375 16.64 -20.63 28.27
N SER A 376 16.89 -20.82 26.98
CA SER A 376 18.22 -20.73 26.38
C SER A 376 18.13 -19.90 25.12
N PHE A 377 18.94 -18.84 25.06
CA PHE A 377 19.12 -18.02 23.88
C PHE A 377 20.62 -17.92 23.60
N ALA A 378 21.07 -18.50 22.50
CA ALA A 378 22.51 -18.64 22.22
C ALA A 378 22.84 -18.59 20.73
N ALA A 379 23.95 -17.94 20.39
CA ALA A 379 24.60 -18.09 19.09
C ALA A 379 25.42 -19.39 19.07
N LYS A 380 25.29 -20.21 18.03
CA LYS A 380 25.90 -21.54 17.92
C LYS A 380 26.63 -21.74 16.60
N HIS A 381 27.84 -22.29 16.68
CA HIS A 381 28.68 -22.67 15.55
C HIS A 381 29.75 -23.67 15.99
N ASN A 382 30.07 -24.68 15.18
CA ASN A 382 31.15 -25.64 15.41
C ASN A 382 31.16 -26.24 16.84
N ASN A 383 29.98 -26.66 17.31
CA ASN A 383 29.73 -27.21 18.64
C ASN A 383 30.04 -26.26 19.82
N LYS A 384 30.30 -24.98 19.55
CA LYS A 384 30.40 -23.91 20.55
C LYS A 384 29.05 -23.19 20.64
N ALA A 385 28.66 -22.79 21.84
CA ALA A 385 27.49 -21.97 22.11
C ALA A 385 27.89 -20.76 22.96
N LYS A 386 27.42 -19.57 22.57
CA LYS A 386 27.55 -18.33 23.35
C LYS A 386 26.15 -17.85 23.71
N ASN A 387 25.82 -17.85 25.01
CA ASN A 387 24.57 -17.27 25.49
C ASN A 387 24.49 -15.78 25.13
N LEU A 388 23.29 -15.30 24.85
CA LEU A 388 23.00 -13.91 24.51
C LEU A 388 22.21 -13.27 25.64
N ASP A 389 22.85 -12.35 26.37
CA ASP A 389 22.31 -11.72 27.57
C ASP A 389 21.35 -10.56 27.24
N VAL A 390 20.41 -10.81 26.32
CA VAL A 390 19.37 -9.87 25.88
C VAL A 390 18.02 -10.59 25.79
N PRO A 391 16.88 -9.89 25.87
CA PRO A 391 15.57 -10.52 25.70
C PRO A 391 15.43 -11.25 24.36
N VAL A 392 14.76 -12.40 24.37
CA VAL A 392 14.38 -13.13 23.14
C VAL A 392 13.39 -12.26 22.36
N PRO A 393 13.63 -11.96 21.07
CA PRO A 393 12.73 -11.12 20.29
C PRO A 393 11.53 -11.91 19.74
N ASP A 394 10.41 -11.21 19.51
CA ASP A 394 9.20 -11.75 18.88
C ASP A 394 9.38 -12.11 17.38
N SER A 395 10.43 -11.58 16.75
CA SER A 395 10.84 -11.92 15.39
C SER A 395 12.34 -11.64 15.21
N VAL A 396 13.01 -12.48 14.42
CA VAL A 396 14.45 -12.43 14.18
C VAL A 396 14.73 -11.94 12.77
N GLY A 397 15.44 -10.82 12.66
CA GLY A 397 16.05 -10.38 11.41
C GLY A 397 17.39 -11.06 11.19
N VAL A 398 17.63 -11.57 9.99
CA VAL A 398 18.88 -12.21 9.58
C VAL A 398 19.49 -11.41 8.43
N TYR A 399 20.72 -10.95 8.62
CA TYR A 399 21.50 -10.21 7.63
C TYR A 399 22.71 -11.03 7.22
N CYS A 400 22.90 -11.21 5.92
CA CYS A 400 24.10 -11.81 5.34
C CYS A 400 24.80 -10.80 4.44
N ASP A 401 26.07 -10.49 4.71
CA ASP A 401 27.00 -9.92 3.74
C ASP A 401 27.94 -11.05 3.29
N PHE A 402 27.67 -11.61 2.12
CA PHE A 402 28.45 -12.72 1.60
C PHE A 402 29.86 -12.26 1.22
N ASP A 403 29.96 -11.09 0.58
CA ASP A 403 31.21 -10.57 0.01
C ASP A 403 32.22 -10.18 1.10
N ARG A 404 31.74 -9.68 2.25
CA ARG A 404 32.56 -9.34 3.43
C ARG A 404 32.63 -10.46 4.45
N GLY A 405 31.92 -11.57 4.26
CA GLY A 405 31.94 -12.71 5.17
C GLY A 405 31.34 -12.39 6.54
N GLN A 406 30.08 -11.94 6.57
CA GLN A 406 29.40 -11.55 7.81
C GLN A 406 27.97 -12.09 7.86
N LEU A 407 27.61 -12.69 8.99
CA LEU A 407 26.23 -13.08 9.32
C LEU A 407 25.84 -12.39 10.62
N SER A 408 24.87 -11.49 10.57
CA SER A 408 24.38 -10.75 11.73
C SER A 408 22.90 -11.04 12.00
N PHE A 409 22.54 -11.10 13.28
CA PHE A 409 21.18 -11.34 13.75
C PHE A 409 20.68 -10.12 14.50
N TYR A 410 19.44 -9.74 14.24
CA TYR A 410 18.79 -8.56 14.81
C TYR A 410 17.43 -8.92 15.42
N ASN A 411 17.00 -8.17 16.42
CA ASN A 411 15.58 -8.11 16.75
C ASN A 411 14.89 -7.41 15.56
N ALA A 412 13.95 -8.09 14.92
CA ALA A 412 13.30 -7.60 13.71
C ALA A 412 12.45 -6.34 13.95
N GLU A 413 11.94 -6.12 15.16
CA GLU A 413 11.10 -4.95 15.47
C GLU A 413 11.96 -3.69 15.63
N ASN A 414 12.78 -3.65 16.69
CA ASN A 414 13.57 -2.48 17.07
C ASN A 414 14.95 -2.38 16.38
N LYS A 415 15.29 -3.35 15.51
CA LYS A 415 16.57 -3.46 14.78
C LYS A 415 17.82 -3.49 15.68
N GLN A 416 17.68 -3.89 16.95
CA GLN A 416 18.80 -4.10 17.88
C GLN A 416 19.65 -5.29 17.43
N LEU A 417 20.97 -5.13 17.37
CA LEU A 417 21.91 -6.23 17.08
C LEU A 417 21.94 -7.24 18.23
N LEU A 418 21.76 -8.53 17.90
CA LEU A 418 21.78 -9.66 18.82
C LEU A 418 23.14 -10.37 18.80
N HIS A 419 23.65 -10.67 17.60
CA HIS A 419 24.92 -11.35 17.41
C HIS A 419 25.48 -11.15 15.99
N THR A 420 26.82 -11.23 15.85
CA THR A 420 27.51 -11.23 14.55
C THR A 420 28.55 -12.34 14.53
N PHE A 421 28.48 -13.22 13.52
CA PHE A 421 29.59 -14.06 13.10
C PHE A 421 30.35 -13.36 11.97
N LYS A 422 31.69 -13.30 12.06
CA LYS A 422 32.56 -13.04 10.91
C LYS A 422 33.01 -14.42 10.38
N VAL A 423 32.76 -14.70 9.11
CA VAL A 423 32.83 -16.02 8.49
C VAL A 423 33.46 -15.90 7.10
N LYS A 424 34.58 -16.57 6.86
CA LYS A 424 35.08 -16.73 5.49
C LYS A 424 34.24 -17.78 4.76
N PHE A 425 33.18 -17.36 4.07
CA PHE A 425 32.37 -18.26 3.25
C PHE A 425 33.24 -18.88 2.14
N THR A 426 33.30 -20.21 2.10
CA THR A 426 34.09 -20.97 1.13
C THR A 426 33.25 -21.53 -0.02
N GLN A 427 31.93 -21.48 0.12
CA GLN A 427 30.92 -22.03 -0.78
C GLN A 427 29.63 -21.19 -0.65
N PRO A 428 28.70 -21.25 -1.63
CA PRO A 428 27.34 -20.78 -1.46
C PRO A 428 26.69 -21.24 -0.16
N VAL A 429 26.00 -20.33 0.51
CA VAL A 429 25.25 -20.61 1.75
C VAL A 429 23.75 -20.53 1.49
N VAL A 430 22.98 -21.33 2.22
CA VAL A 430 21.51 -21.30 2.19
C VAL A 430 20.96 -20.92 3.56
N PRO A 431 19.84 -20.18 3.64
CA PRO A 431 19.06 -20.07 4.86
C PRO A 431 18.75 -21.45 5.44
N ALA A 432 18.85 -21.60 6.75
CA ALA A 432 18.65 -22.88 7.42
C ALA A 432 17.84 -22.70 8.70
N PHE A 433 16.85 -23.57 8.88
CA PHE A 433 15.85 -23.48 9.94
C PHE A 433 15.71 -24.85 10.60
N MET A 434 15.83 -24.90 11.93
CA MET A 434 15.60 -26.12 12.70
C MET A 434 14.45 -25.87 13.68
N VAL A 435 13.42 -26.71 13.69
CA VAL A 435 12.18 -26.46 14.46
C VAL A 435 11.80 -27.69 15.27
N TRP A 436 11.64 -27.51 16.58
CA TRP A 436 11.29 -28.57 17.53
C TRP A 436 10.20 -28.05 18.48
N CYS A 437 8.98 -28.58 18.30
CA CYS A 437 7.74 -28.14 18.96
C CYS A 437 7.27 -26.73 18.54
N GLY A 438 6.14 -26.69 17.80
CA GLY A 438 5.53 -25.50 17.17
C GLY A 438 6.11 -25.18 15.79
N GLY A 439 5.94 -23.95 15.30
CA GLY A 439 6.35 -23.55 13.95
C GLY A 439 6.97 -22.17 13.80
N LEU A 440 7.42 -21.88 12.58
CA LEU A 440 8.01 -20.60 12.15
C LEU A 440 7.29 -20.07 10.91
N THR A 441 7.19 -18.75 10.79
CA THR A 441 6.75 -18.03 9.59
C THR A 441 7.89 -17.20 9.01
N LEU A 442 8.09 -17.28 7.70
CA LEU A 442 9.17 -16.63 6.96
C LEU A 442 8.69 -15.38 6.21
N SER A 443 9.45 -14.28 6.32
CA SER A 443 9.29 -13.07 5.52
C SER A 443 10.53 -12.79 4.67
N THR A 444 10.39 -12.99 3.36
CA THR A 444 11.37 -12.57 2.34
C THR A 444 10.81 -11.41 1.50
N GLY A 445 11.57 -10.98 0.49
CA GLY A 445 11.23 -9.80 -0.32
C GLY A 445 11.48 -8.51 0.45
N LEU A 446 12.40 -8.56 1.42
CA LEU A 446 12.80 -7.44 2.25
C LEU A 446 14.11 -6.83 1.75
N GLN A 447 14.19 -5.50 1.72
CA GLN A 447 15.45 -4.79 1.65
C GLN A 447 16.21 -4.91 2.96
N ILE A 448 17.52 -4.68 2.90
CA ILE A 448 18.34 -4.46 4.10
C ILE A 448 17.91 -3.12 4.71
N PRO A 449 17.38 -3.09 5.95
CA PRO A 449 16.90 -1.86 6.56
C PRO A 449 17.99 -0.81 6.73
N SER A 450 17.66 0.46 6.58
CA SER A 450 18.55 1.61 6.70
C SER A 450 19.30 1.62 8.04
N ALA A 451 18.60 1.31 9.14
CA ALA A 451 19.17 1.10 10.47
C ALA A 451 20.23 -0.01 10.49
N VAL A 452 19.95 -1.16 9.86
CA VAL A 452 20.93 -2.26 9.74
C VAL A 452 22.16 -1.82 8.94
N ARG A 453 21.97 -1.09 7.83
CA ARG A 453 23.08 -0.53 7.03
C ARG A 453 23.89 0.52 7.80
N SER A 454 23.27 1.32 8.66
CA SER A 454 23.97 2.36 9.42
C SER A 454 24.93 1.74 10.46
N PHE A 455 24.52 0.69 11.16
CA PHE A 455 25.39 -0.07 12.06
C PHE A 455 26.61 -0.68 11.34
N GLN A 456 26.44 -1.14 10.10
CA GLN A 456 27.58 -1.62 9.30
C GLN A 456 28.53 -0.48 8.88
N LYS A 457 28.06 0.78 8.76
CA LYS A 457 28.95 1.92 8.49
C LYS A 457 29.75 2.34 9.73
N THR A 458 29.16 2.32 10.93
CA THR A 458 29.87 2.70 12.16
C THR A 458 30.95 1.69 12.55
N GLU A 459 30.74 0.37 12.39
CA GLU A 459 31.83 -0.63 12.59
C GLU A 459 33.03 -0.41 11.66
N ASN A 460 32.81 0.13 10.46
CA ASN A 460 33.85 0.38 9.46
C ASN A 460 34.46 1.79 9.52
N GLY A 461 33.91 2.70 10.35
CA GLY A 461 34.18 4.15 10.26
C GLY A 461 35.17 4.70 11.27
N LEU A 462 35.08 4.30 12.55
CA LEU A 462 35.89 4.87 13.63
C LEU A 462 36.22 3.81 14.70
N GLY A 463 37.48 3.77 15.13
CA GLY A 463 37.87 3.04 16.33
C GLY A 463 37.62 3.85 17.61
N GLY A 464 37.09 3.20 18.65
CA GLY A 464 37.06 3.74 20.01
C GLY A 464 35.73 3.53 20.75
N SER A 465 35.72 2.57 21.70
CA SER A 465 34.79 2.42 22.85
C SER A 465 33.27 2.63 22.62
N ASN A 466 32.35 1.71 22.87
CA ASN A 466 32.34 0.42 23.58
C ASN A 466 31.07 -0.36 23.12
N SER A 467 30.90 -1.67 23.32
CA SER A 467 31.74 -2.70 23.98
C SER A 467 31.75 -4.02 23.19
N SER A 468 31.58 -3.99 21.87
CA SER A 468 31.47 -5.17 21.01
C SER A 468 32.79 -5.95 20.94
N ILE A 469 32.90 -7.03 21.72
CA ILE A 469 34.08 -7.91 21.69
C ILE A 469 34.06 -8.73 20.39
N LEU A 470 34.79 -8.21 19.40
CA LEU A 470 35.28 -8.96 18.25
C LEU A 470 36.04 -10.20 18.72
N VAL A 471 35.66 -11.38 18.22
CA VAL A 471 36.48 -12.59 18.34
C VAL A 471 36.64 -13.19 16.95
N ASN A 472 37.82 -13.00 16.37
CA ASN A 472 38.27 -13.81 15.25
C ASN A 472 38.52 -15.24 15.79
N LEU A 473 37.67 -16.18 15.40
CA LEU A 473 37.93 -17.60 15.63
C LEU A 473 38.72 -18.14 14.43
N ILE A 474 40.00 -18.44 14.70
CA ILE A 474 40.87 -19.27 13.86
C ILE A 474 40.46 -20.74 14.03
#